data_AF-A0AAE3GWQ6-F1
#
_entry.id   AF-A0AAE3GWQ6-F1
#
_cell.length_a   1.000
_cell.length_b   1.000
_cell.length_c   1.000
_cell.angle_alpha   90.00
_cell.angle_beta   90.00
_cell.angle_gamma   90.00
#
_symmetry.space_group_name_H-M   'P 1'
#
loop_
_entity.id
_entity.type
_entity.pdbx_description
1 polymer ?
#
loop_
_entity_poly.entity_id
_entity_poly.type
_entity_poly.pdbx_seq_one_letter_code
_entity_poly.pdbx_strand_id
1 'polypeptide(L)'
;MIWRIGFNLLLSIAIFISSLTLLLSIYPGMMNGLAMFMGIALLWLLLIGGIAIAAIALWLRREDSSIKWGCRRLTRILLILTVSSCLLKFYIPLRIGFFFSHSAFERWLAAHPSSTSKPQLIDTKFGIYQVDEYFSGSRGDKYFRVYSHGDGLSPDTISYGFSYQPNPEGSPFGAAGYNIYQLGDGWYWFKTSNDW
;
A
#
# COMPACT_ATOMS: atom_id res chain seq x y z
N MET A 1 21.36 27.89 -16.68
CA MET A 1 20.25 28.15 -15.73
C MET A 1 19.06 27.19 -15.96
N ILE A 2 18.56 27.04 -17.18
CA ILE A 2 17.41 26.17 -17.56
C ILE A 2 17.54 24.72 -17.08
N TRP A 3 18.71 24.08 -17.23
CA TRP A 3 18.95 22.70 -16.78
C TRP A 3 18.88 22.48 -15.27
N ARG A 4 19.21 23.52 -14.49
CA ARG A 4 19.13 23.46 -13.03
C ARG A 4 17.68 23.42 -12.57
N ILE A 5 16.80 24.14 -13.29
CA ILE A 5 15.36 24.16 -13.08
C ILE A 5 14.74 22.81 -13.46
N GLY A 6 15.09 22.27 -14.65
CA GLY A 6 14.57 20.98 -15.11
C GLY A 6 14.90 19.82 -14.16
N PHE A 7 16.12 19.76 -13.62
CA PHE A 7 16.48 18.71 -12.68
C PHE A 7 15.75 18.84 -11.32
N ASN A 8 15.66 20.07 -10.80
CA ASN A 8 14.95 20.31 -9.54
C ASN A 8 13.47 19.96 -9.67
N LEU A 9 12.87 20.22 -10.84
CA LEU A 9 11.52 19.81 -11.16
C LEU A 9 11.38 18.29 -11.18
N LEU A 10 12.26 17.57 -11.90
CA LEU A 10 12.26 16.10 -11.93
C LEU A 10 12.39 15.48 -10.53
N LEU A 11 13.30 16.01 -9.71
CA LEU A 11 13.48 15.58 -8.32
C LEU A 11 12.21 15.84 -7.48
N SER A 12 11.58 17.00 -7.65
CA SER A 12 10.35 17.35 -6.92
C SER A 12 9.19 16.43 -7.32
N ILE A 13 9.07 16.12 -8.62
CA ILE A 13 8.10 15.14 -9.13
C ILE A 13 8.39 13.75 -8.58
N ALA A 14 9.65 13.32 -8.54
CA ALA A 14 10.04 12.02 -8.00
C ALA A 14 9.66 11.88 -6.51
N ILE A 15 9.95 12.92 -5.71
CA ILE A 15 9.58 12.97 -4.30
C ILE A 15 8.05 12.91 -4.17
N PHE A 16 7.32 13.74 -4.93
CA PHE A 16 5.87 13.80 -4.88
C PHE A 16 5.22 12.44 -5.20
N ILE A 17 5.60 11.80 -6.32
CA ILE A 17 5.06 10.49 -6.73
C ILE A 17 5.40 9.42 -5.68
N SER A 18 6.63 9.41 -5.17
CA SER A 18 7.07 8.46 -4.15
C SER A 18 6.28 8.64 -2.85
N SER A 19 6.16 9.87 -2.35
CA SER A 19 5.41 10.20 -1.14
C SER A 19 3.92 9.87 -1.29
N LEU A 20 3.32 10.18 -2.44
CA LEU A 20 1.93 9.84 -2.71
C LEU A 20 1.71 8.33 -2.73
N THR A 21 2.59 7.57 -3.40
CA THR A 21 2.50 6.10 -3.45
C THR A 21 2.64 5.49 -2.05
N LEU A 22 3.60 5.97 -1.25
CA LEU A 22 3.78 5.51 0.13
C LEU A 22 2.57 5.84 1.00
N LEU A 23 1.97 7.03 0.83
CA LEU A 23 0.78 7.44 1.58
C LEU A 23 -0.44 6.57 1.21
N LEU A 24 -0.65 6.30 -0.08
CA LEU A 24 -1.72 5.41 -0.54
C LEU A 24 -1.52 3.97 -0.05
N SER A 25 -0.27 3.50 0.08
CA SER A 25 0.02 2.14 0.57
C SER A 25 -0.29 1.93 2.05
N ILE A 26 -0.57 3.00 2.81
CA ILE A 26 -1.01 2.90 4.21
C ILE A 26 -2.38 2.22 4.30
N TYR A 27 -3.23 2.41 3.29
CA TYR A 27 -4.59 1.88 3.26
C TYR A 27 -4.65 0.53 2.54
N PRO A 28 -5.01 -0.57 3.22
CA PRO A 28 -5.03 -1.89 2.62
C PRO A 28 -6.05 -1.94 1.48
N GLY A 29 -5.63 -2.47 0.33
CA GLY A 29 -6.49 -2.62 -0.85
C GLY A 29 -6.59 -1.40 -1.76
N MET A 30 -6.29 -0.19 -1.28
CA MET A 30 -6.41 1.03 -2.09
C MET A 30 -5.51 0.99 -3.33
N MET A 31 -4.26 0.53 -3.18
CA MET A 31 -3.33 0.35 -4.31
C MET A 31 -3.68 -0.81 -5.25
N ASN A 32 -4.55 -1.73 -4.84
CA ASN A 32 -4.86 -2.93 -5.61
C ASN A 32 -6.10 -2.76 -6.51
N GLY A 33 -6.82 -1.64 -6.38
CA GLY A 33 -7.86 -1.28 -7.34
C GLY A 33 -7.24 -1.04 -8.72
N LEU A 34 -7.75 -1.71 -9.75
CA LEU A 34 -7.18 -1.71 -11.11
C LEU A 34 -6.90 -0.30 -11.63
N ALA A 35 -7.86 0.62 -11.50
CA ALA A 35 -7.72 2.01 -11.95
C ALA A 35 -6.60 2.76 -11.19
N MET A 36 -6.53 2.59 -9.86
CA MET A 36 -5.49 3.24 -9.06
C MET A 36 -4.11 2.64 -9.36
N PHE A 37 -4.03 1.31 -9.50
CA PHE A 37 -2.80 0.62 -9.89
C PHE A 37 -2.30 1.12 -11.25
N MET A 38 -3.18 1.20 -12.26
CA MET A 38 -2.82 1.72 -13.58
C MET A 38 -2.36 3.18 -13.51
N GLY A 39 -3.04 4.03 -12.73
CA GLY A 39 -2.64 5.43 -12.54
C GLY A 39 -1.25 5.56 -11.90
N ILE A 40 -0.97 4.80 -10.85
CA ILE A 40 0.34 4.77 -10.20
C ILE A 40 1.39 4.21 -11.17
N ALA A 41 1.12 3.09 -11.84
CA ALA A 41 2.05 2.50 -12.81
C ALA A 41 2.42 3.48 -13.93
N LEU A 42 1.44 4.22 -14.46
CA LEU A 42 1.67 5.25 -15.47
C LEU A 42 2.56 6.39 -14.94
N LEU A 43 2.30 6.89 -13.73
CA LEU A 43 3.13 7.92 -13.09
C LEU A 43 4.59 7.45 -12.92
N TRP A 44 4.79 6.20 -12.49
CA TRP A 44 6.12 5.61 -12.36
C TRP A 44 6.81 5.43 -13.72
N LEU A 45 6.09 5.01 -14.76
CA LEU A 45 6.63 4.90 -16.13
C LEU A 45 7.09 6.26 -16.67
N LEU A 46 6.28 7.31 -16.51
CA LEU A 46 6.64 8.67 -16.91
C LEU A 46 7.89 9.15 -16.18
N LEU A 47 7.99 8.85 -14.88
CA LEU A 47 9.16 9.22 -14.07
C LEU A 47 10.43 8.49 -14.53
N ILE A 48 10.36 7.18 -14.75
CA ILE A 48 11.50 6.37 -15.22
C ILE A 48 11.93 6.83 -16.62
N GLY A 49 10.98 7.08 -17.53
CA GLY A 49 11.25 7.62 -18.87
C GLY A 49 11.95 8.97 -18.81
N GLY A 50 11.49 9.88 -17.95
CA GLY A 50 12.13 11.19 -17.73
C GLY A 50 13.57 11.07 -17.22
N ILE A 51 13.83 10.14 -16.30
CA ILE A 51 15.18 9.85 -15.78
C ILE A 51 16.09 9.31 -16.91
N ALA A 52 15.59 8.37 -17.72
CA ALA A 52 16.34 7.78 -18.82
C ALA A 52 16.73 8.83 -19.87
N ILE A 53 15.78 9.70 -20.27
CA ILE A 53 16.03 10.80 -21.20
C ILE A 53 17.08 11.77 -20.62
N ALA A 54 16.97 12.12 -19.33
CA ALA A 54 17.94 12.98 -18.66
C ALA A 54 19.35 12.36 -18.64
N ALA A 55 19.46 11.05 -18.39
CA ALA A 55 20.72 10.33 -18.40
C ALA A 55 21.36 10.29 -19.80
N ILE A 56 20.58 10.00 -20.84
CA ILE A 56 21.05 10.00 -22.23
C ILE A 56 21.51 11.42 -22.64
N ALA A 57 20.73 12.44 -22.31
CA ALA A 57 21.08 13.83 -22.62
C ALA A 57 22.37 14.28 -21.92
N LEU A 58 22.64 13.80 -20.71
CA LEU A 58 23.91 14.04 -20.02
C LEU A 58 25.07 13.26 -20.65
N TRP A 59 24.84 12.03 -21.11
CA TRP A 59 25.87 11.22 -21.77
C TRP A 59 26.30 11.81 -23.11
N LEU A 60 25.35 12.34 -23.90
CA LEU A 60 25.62 12.96 -25.20
C LEU A 60 26.38 14.30 -25.09
N ARG A 61 26.26 15.02 -23.96
CA ARG A 61 26.87 16.34 -23.75
C ARG A 61 28.18 16.25 -22.97
N ARG A 62 29.08 15.36 -23.43
CA ARG A 62 30.28 14.87 -22.72
C ARG A 62 31.34 15.95 -22.43
N GLU A 63 31.00 16.93 -21.60
CA GLU A 63 31.87 17.97 -21.05
C GLU A 63 32.15 17.62 -19.58
N ASP A 64 33.43 17.38 -19.28
CA ASP A 64 33.89 16.53 -18.16
C ASP A 64 33.48 17.02 -16.75
N SER A 65 33.23 18.32 -16.61
CA SER A 65 32.83 18.94 -15.33
C SER A 65 31.32 18.88 -15.06
N SER A 66 30.49 18.88 -16.11
CA SER A 66 29.02 18.87 -16.03
C SER A 66 28.47 17.47 -15.67
N ILE A 67 29.16 16.41 -16.13
CA ILE A 67 28.79 15.02 -15.88
C ILE A 67 28.80 14.68 -14.39
N LYS A 68 29.84 15.07 -13.64
CA LYS A 68 29.94 14.74 -12.20
C LYS A 68 28.77 15.31 -11.38
N TRP A 69 28.29 16.50 -11.75
CA TRP A 69 27.14 17.13 -11.11
C TRP A 69 25.80 16.50 -11.51
N GLY A 70 25.64 16.13 -12.78
CA GLY A 70 24.47 15.40 -13.27
C GLY A 70 24.33 14.01 -12.65
N CYS A 71 25.43 13.26 -12.56
CA CYS A 71 25.46 11.93 -11.94
C CYS A 71 25.03 11.95 -10.47
N ARG A 72 25.62 12.83 -9.63
CA ARG A 72 25.24 12.94 -8.20
C ARG A 72 23.75 13.16 -8.00
N ARG A 73 23.15 13.93 -8.90
CA ARG A 73 21.74 14.27 -8.89
C ARG A 73 20.85 13.10 -9.32
N LEU A 74 21.22 12.38 -10.39
CA LEU A 74 20.53 11.15 -10.78
C LEU A 74 20.61 10.08 -9.70
N THR A 75 21.76 9.91 -9.04
CA THR A 75 21.92 8.97 -7.92
C THR A 75 20.93 9.25 -6.80
N ARG A 76 20.63 10.52 -6.48
CA ARG A 76 19.63 10.87 -5.46
C ARG A 76 18.22 10.44 -5.86
N ILE A 77 17.83 10.67 -7.11
CA ILE A 77 16.51 10.25 -7.59
C ILE A 77 16.40 8.72 -7.54
N LEU A 78 17.41 8.02 -8.06
CA LEU A 78 17.45 6.55 -8.02
C LEU A 78 17.38 6.04 -6.58
N LEU A 79 18.12 6.64 -5.65
CA LEU A 79 18.07 6.29 -4.24
C LEU A 79 16.66 6.46 -3.65
N ILE A 80 15.97 7.57 -3.94
CA ILE A 80 14.58 7.80 -3.48
C ILE A 80 13.65 6.72 -4.00
N LEU A 81 13.76 6.36 -5.29
CA LEU A 81 12.93 5.33 -5.89
C LEU A 81 13.22 3.97 -5.29
N THR A 82 14.50 3.58 -5.16
CA THR A 82 14.89 2.31 -4.55
C THR A 82 14.40 2.19 -3.12
N VAL A 83 14.59 3.22 -2.29
CA VAL A 83 14.11 3.23 -0.91
C VAL A 83 12.58 3.10 -0.87
N SER A 84 11.86 3.86 -1.69
CA SER A 84 10.39 3.81 -1.74
C SER A 84 9.89 2.43 -2.17
N SER A 85 10.49 1.82 -3.20
CA SER A 85 10.15 0.46 -3.64
C SER A 85 10.44 -0.58 -2.57
N CYS A 86 11.55 -0.45 -1.82
CA CYS A 86 11.84 -1.31 -0.68
C CYS A 86 10.77 -1.17 0.42
N LEU A 87 10.40 0.05 0.79
CA LEU A 87 9.37 0.30 1.81
C LEU A 87 8.02 -0.31 1.42
N LEU A 88 7.63 -0.20 0.14
CA LEU A 88 6.41 -0.81 -0.40
C LEU A 88 6.48 -2.34 -0.36
N LYS A 89 7.59 -2.93 -0.82
CA LYS A 89 7.78 -4.39 -0.87
C LYS A 89 7.66 -5.04 0.51
N PHE A 90 8.13 -4.36 1.57
CA PHE A 90 8.04 -4.86 2.94
C PHE A 90 6.80 -4.36 3.70
N TYR A 91 5.86 -3.71 3.00
CA TYR A 91 4.63 -3.16 3.58
C TYR A 91 4.88 -2.24 4.78
N ILE A 92 5.99 -1.50 4.79
CA ILE A 92 6.39 -0.65 5.92
C ILE A 92 5.36 0.44 6.21
N PRO A 93 4.82 1.19 5.21
CA PRO A 93 3.81 2.21 5.49
C PRO A 93 2.53 1.64 6.09
N LEU A 94 2.10 0.46 5.63
CA LEU A 94 0.94 -0.25 6.17
C LEU A 94 1.18 -0.68 7.62
N ARG A 95 2.35 -1.24 7.94
CA ARG A 95 2.74 -1.59 9.32
C ARG A 95 2.73 -0.37 10.24
N ILE A 96 3.26 0.76 9.77
CA ILE A 96 3.28 2.01 10.53
C ILE A 96 1.84 2.53 10.74
N GLY A 97 1.01 2.55 9.70
CA GLY A 97 -0.39 2.97 9.81
C GLY A 97 -1.19 2.10 10.77
N PHE A 98 -0.97 0.78 10.72
CA PHE A 98 -1.57 -0.15 11.65
C PHE A 98 -1.08 0.08 13.08
N PHE A 99 0.22 0.25 13.30
CA PHE A 99 0.79 0.54 14.62
C PHE A 99 0.12 1.75 15.29
N PHE A 100 -0.11 2.85 14.54
CA PHE A 100 -0.83 4.02 15.07
C PHE A 100 -2.29 3.75 15.43
N SER A 101 -2.94 2.80 14.73
CA SER A 101 -4.35 2.46 14.94
C SER A 101 -4.56 1.26 15.86
N HIS A 102 -3.49 0.51 16.18
CA HIS A 102 -3.52 -0.75 16.92
C HIS A 102 -4.27 -0.64 18.25
N SER A 103 -4.00 0.42 19.02
CA SER A 103 -4.69 0.69 20.28
C SER A 103 -6.21 0.89 20.15
N ALA A 104 -6.71 1.33 18.99
CA ALA A 104 -8.15 1.45 18.75
C ALA A 104 -8.79 0.08 18.50
N PHE A 105 -8.11 -0.79 17.75
CA PHE A 105 -8.53 -2.17 17.54
C PHE A 105 -8.56 -2.96 18.86
N GLU A 106 -7.50 -2.89 19.65
CA GLU A 106 -7.42 -3.59 20.95
C GLU A 106 -8.52 -3.14 21.92
N ARG A 107 -8.77 -1.82 22.02
CA ARG A 107 -9.85 -1.30 22.87
C ARG A 107 -11.23 -1.81 22.44
N TRP A 108 -11.47 -1.85 21.13
CA TRP A 108 -12.73 -2.35 20.60
C TRP A 108 -12.87 -3.85 20.87
N LEU A 109 -11.79 -4.63 20.71
CA LEU A 109 -11.76 -6.06 21.01
C LEU A 109 -12.04 -6.37 22.48
N ALA A 110 -11.50 -5.56 23.38
CA ALA A 110 -11.78 -5.69 24.81
C ALA A 110 -13.25 -5.40 25.15
N ALA A 111 -13.89 -4.47 24.44
CA ALA A 111 -15.29 -4.12 24.64
C ALA A 111 -16.28 -5.13 24.02
N HIS A 112 -15.86 -5.89 22.99
CA HIS A 112 -16.73 -6.81 22.25
C HIS A 112 -16.13 -8.23 22.22
N PRO A 113 -16.13 -8.95 23.36
CA PRO A 113 -15.53 -10.29 23.44
C PRO A 113 -16.39 -11.39 22.78
N SER A 114 -17.66 -11.12 22.50
CA SER A 114 -18.61 -12.12 22.01
C SER A 114 -18.33 -12.54 20.57
N SER A 115 -18.44 -13.84 20.30
CA SER A 115 -18.38 -14.38 18.94
C SER A 115 -19.62 -14.01 18.14
N THR A 116 -19.45 -13.81 16.83
CA THR A 116 -20.54 -13.58 15.89
C THR A 116 -20.59 -14.74 14.92
N SER A 117 -21.77 -15.35 14.75
CA SER A 117 -21.93 -16.47 13.79
C SER A 117 -21.84 -16.02 12.33
N LYS A 118 -21.96 -14.71 12.08
CA LYS A 118 -21.90 -14.09 10.76
C LYS A 118 -21.16 -12.74 10.83
N PRO A 119 -20.62 -12.26 9.70
CA PRO A 119 -20.14 -10.89 9.61
C PRO A 119 -21.21 -9.88 9.98
N GLN A 120 -20.82 -8.86 10.74
CA GLN A 120 -21.67 -7.77 11.20
C GLN A 120 -21.18 -6.45 10.63
N LEU A 121 -22.09 -5.66 10.06
CA LEU A 121 -21.82 -4.28 9.67
C LEU A 121 -21.61 -3.42 10.91
N ILE A 122 -20.47 -2.76 11.00
CA ILE A 122 -20.11 -1.89 12.12
C ILE A 122 -19.81 -0.45 11.69
N ASP A 123 -19.43 -0.23 10.43
CA ASP A 123 -19.15 1.09 9.81
C ASP A 123 -18.53 2.12 10.78
N THR A 124 -17.43 1.74 11.41
CA THR A 124 -16.79 2.50 12.49
C THR A 124 -15.33 2.79 12.16
N LYS A 125 -14.83 3.94 12.63
CA LYS A 125 -13.44 4.34 12.44
C LYS A 125 -12.51 3.85 13.56
N PHE A 126 -11.43 3.18 13.18
CA PHE A 126 -10.38 2.65 14.04
C PHE A 126 -9.06 3.34 13.72
N GLY A 127 -8.74 4.39 14.48
CA GLY A 127 -7.58 5.23 14.18
C GLY A 127 -7.74 5.91 12.82
N ILE A 128 -6.90 5.55 11.85
CA ILE A 128 -6.98 6.08 10.47
C ILE A 128 -7.84 5.23 9.52
N TYR A 129 -8.28 4.05 9.95
CA TYR A 129 -9.00 3.10 9.10
C TYR A 129 -10.51 3.19 9.31
N GLN A 130 -11.28 3.16 8.21
CA GLN A 130 -12.72 2.92 8.29
C GLN A 130 -12.94 1.41 8.19
N VAL A 131 -13.63 0.83 9.16
CA VAL A 131 -13.95 -0.60 9.17
C VAL A 131 -15.44 -0.75 8.93
N ASP A 132 -15.81 -1.43 7.84
CA ASP A 132 -17.19 -1.59 7.43
C ASP A 132 -17.83 -2.85 8.05
N GLU A 133 -17.11 -3.97 8.07
CA GLU A 133 -17.57 -5.23 8.66
C GLU A 133 -16.60 -5.83 9.67
N TYR A 134 -17.17 -6.53 10.65
CA TYR A 134 -16.47 -7.29 11.66
C TYR A 134 -16.97 -8.74 11.73
N PHE A 135 -16.07 -9.68 11.98
CA PHE A 135 -16.40 -11.06 12.28
C PHE A 135 -15.55 -11.60 13.43
N SER A 136 -16.16 -12.39 14.31
CA SER A 136 -15.47 -13.13 15.37
C SER A 136 -15.85 -14.59 15.34
N GLY A 137 -14.93 -15.43 14.88
CA GLY A 137 -15.10 -16.87 14.80
C GLY A 137 -15.04 -17.56 16.17
N SER A 138 -15.51 -18.80 16.20
CA SER A 138 -15.53 -19.63 17.41
C SER A 138 -14.15 -20.11 17.85
N ARG A 139 -13.14 -20.04 16.97
CA ARG A 139 -11.75 -20.42 17.26
C ARG A 139 -10.91 -19.25 17.78
N GLY A 140 -11.54 -18.09 18.03
CA GLY A 140 -10.87 -16.88 18.53
C GLY A 140 -10.34 -15.97 17.42
N ASP A 141 -10.53 -16.37 16.16
CA ASP A 141 -10.17 -15.59 14.97
C ASP A 141 -11.09 -14.37 14.83
N LYS A 142 -10.49 -13.20 14.58
CA LYS A 142 -11.25 -11.95 14.46
C LYS A 142 -10.82 -11.21 13.20
N TYR A 143 -11.77 -10.68 12.46
CA TYR A 143 -11.52 -10.00 11.20
C TYR A 143 -12.24 -8.66 11.16
N PHE A 144 -11.53 -7.65 10.66
CA PHE A 144 -11.99 -6.29 10.47
C PHE A 144 -11.80 -5.93 9.00
N ARG A 145 -12.88 -5.87 8.22
CA ARG A 145 -12.82 -5.46 6.82
C ARG A 145 -12.73 -3.94 6.75
N VAL A 146 -11.77 -3.46 5.97
CA VAL A 146 -11.44 -2.02 5.84
C VAL A 146 -11.74 -1.51 4.44
N TYR A 147 -11.68 -2.40 3.47
CA TYR A 147 -11.94 -2.07 2.08
C TYR A 147 -12.43 -3.30 1.33
N SER A 148 -13.36 -3.09 0.41
CA SER A 148 -13.85 -4.11 -0.50
C SER A 148 -14.17 -3.45 -1.83
N HIS A 149 -13.77 -4.07 -2.93
CA HIS A 149 -14.07 -3.58 -4.27
C HIS A 149 -14.22 -4.75 -5.25
N GLY A 150 -15.01 -4.51 -6.32
CA GLY A 150 -15.05 -5.43 -7.45
C GLY A 150 -13.68 -5.51 -8.14
N ASP A 151 -13.29 -6.68 -8.63
CA ASP A 151 -12.01 -6.88 -9.31
C ASP A 151 -11.89 -6.11 -10.65
N GLY A 152 -13.03 -5.62 -11.16
CA GLY A 152 -13.18 -4.74 -12.32
C GLY A 152 -13.46 -5.48 -13.64
N LEU A 153 -13.35 -6.80 -13.68
CA LEU A 153 -13.58 -7.63 -14.89
C LEU A 153 -14.63 -8.73 -14.66
N SER A 154 -14.91 -9.07 -13.40
CA SER A 154 -15.83 -10.10 -12.94
C SER A 154 -16.81 -9.50 -11.90
N PRO A 155 -17.94 -10.16 -11.59
CA PRO A 155 -18.69 -9.89 -10.36
C PRO A 155 -17.90 -10.14 -9.07
N ASP A 156 -16.68 -10.67 -9.18
CA ASP A 156 -15.84 -10.99 -8.05
C ASP A 156 -15.37 -9.74 -7.30
N THR A 157 -15.24 -9.90 -5.99
CA THR A 157 -15.00 -8.88 -4.99
C THR A 157 -13.80 -9.28 -4.16
N ILE A 158 -12.84 -8.37 -4.09
CA ILE A 158 -11.66 -8.54 -3.26
C ILE A 158 -11.84 -7.72 -1.97
N SER A 159 -11.75 -8.41 -0.84
CA SER A 159 -11.83 -7.83 0.49
C SER A 159 -10.44 -7.71 1.12
N TYR A 160 -10.23 -6.61 1.84
CA TYR A 160 -9.00 -6.30 2.54
C TYR A 160 -9.30 -5.85 3.97
N GLY A 161 -8.38 -6.13 4.87
CA GLY A 161 -8.56 -5.73 6.25
C GLY A 161 -7.47 -6.21 7.17
N PHE A 162 -7.78 -6.17 8.46
CA PHE A 162 -6.92 -6.64 9.54
C PHE A 162 -7.56 -7.83 10.24
N SER A 163 -6.74 -8.75 10.73
CA SER A 163 -7.19 -9.89 11.51
C SER A 163 -6.32 -10.11 12.73
N TYR A 164 -6.95 -10.58 13.80
CA TYR A 164 -6.30 -11.02 15.01
C TYR A 164 -6.44 -12.53 15.11
N GLN A 165 -5.31 -13.24 15.19
CA GLN A 165 -5.23 -14.71 15.22
C GLN A 165 -6.09 -15.36 14.12
N PRO A 166 -5.89 -15.00 12.84
CA PRO A 166 -6.73 -15.49 11.75
C PRO A 166 -6.69 -17.02 11.64
N ASN A 167 -7.79 -17.61 11.18
CA ASN A 167 -7.79 -18.99 10.70
C ASN A 167 -6.93 -19.07 9.43
N PRO A 168 -5.90 -19.94 9.35
CA PRO A 168 -5.11 -20.12 8.12
C PRO A 168 -5.87 -20.80 6.99
N GLU A 169 -6.97 -21.49 7.29
CA GLU A 169 -7.76 -22.26 6.30
C GLU A 169 -8.66 -21.36 5.43
N GLY A 170 -9.00 -20.15 5.88
CA GLY A 170 -9.89 -19.27 5.14
C GLY A 170 -10.29 -18.00 5.86
N SER A 171 -11.16 -17.23 5.21
CA SER A 171 -11.70 -15.96 5.69
C SER A 171 -13.23 -15.98 5.65
N PRO A 172 -13.92 -15.28 6.56
CA PRO A 172 -15.37 -15.08 6.47
C PRO A 172 -15.78 -14.16 5.30
N PHE A 173 -14.82 -13.48 4.66
CA PHE A 173 -15.06 -12.46 3.64
C PHE A 173 -14.74 -12.91 2.20
N GLY A 174 -14.49 -14.21 1.97
CA GLY A 174 -14.19 -14.73 0.64
C GLY A 174 -13.94 -16.24 0.63
N ALA A 175 -14.10 -16.86 -0.54
CA ALA A 175 -13.96 -18.30 -0.75
C ALA A 175 -12.63 -18.70 -1.43
N ALA A 176 -11.89 -17.74 -1.99
CA ALA A 176 -10.65 -17.98 -2.72
C ALA A 176 -9.60 -16.89 -2.48
N GLY A 177 -8.36 -17.15 -2.93
CA GLY A 177 -7.29 -16.14 -2.94
C GLY A 177 -6.94 -15.55 -1.57
N TYR A 178 -7.11 -16.33 -0.50
CA TYR A 178 -6.87 -15.89 0.87
C TYR A 178 -5.37 -15.81 1.18
N ASN A 179 -4.90 -14.59 1.41
CA ASN A 179 -3.52 -14.28 1.75
C ASN A 179 -3.49 -13.50 3.07
N ILE A 180 -2.62 -13.91 3.99
CA ILE A 180 -2.39 -13.24 5.27
C ILE A 180 -0.93 -12.85 5.41
N TYR A 181 -0.69 -11.70 6.03
CA TYR A 181 0.63 -11.11 6.18
C TYR A 181 0.79 -10.58 7.59
N GLN A 182 1.79 -11.07 8.30
CA GLN A 182 1.99 -10.77 9.71
C GLN A 182 2.38 -9.31 9.94
N LEU A 183 1.70 -8.63 10.85
CA LEU A 183 2.00 -7.26 11.29
C LEU A 183 2.79 -7.24 12.60
N GLY A 184 2.47 -8.12 13.54
CA GLY A 184 3.06 -8.22 14.88
C GLY A 184 1.99 -8.55 15.93
N ASP A 185 2.37 -9.08 17.10
CA ASP A 185 1.45 -9.30 18.25
C ASP A 185 0.16 -10.05 17.94
N GLY A 186 0.22 -11.06 17.06
CA GLY A 186 -0.94 -11.84 16.63
C GLY A 186 -1.83 -11.16 15.59
N TRP A 187 -1.48 -9.95 15.15
CA TRP A 187 -2.15 -9.21 14.09
C TRP A 187 -1.57 -9.48 12.71
N TYR A 188 -2.47 -9.52 11.74
CA TYR A 188 -2.21 -9.73 10.33
C TYR A 188 -3.03 -8.73 9.53
N TRP A 189 -2.58 -8.41 8.31
CA TRP A 189 -3.49 -7.91 7.29
C TRP A 189 -3.82 -9.03 6.33
N PHE A 190 -5.04 -9.02 5.81
CA PHE A 190 -5.52 -10.03 4.88
C PHE A 190 -5.97 -9.43 3.56
N LYS A 191 -5.90 -10.25 2.53
CA LYS A 191 -6.52 -10.08 1.22
C LYS A 191 -7.26 -11.37 0.90
N THR A 192 -8.51 -11.29 0.48
CA THR A 192 -9.28 -12.47 0.04
C THR A 192 -10.18 -12.11 -1.13
N SER A 193 -10.38 -13.06 -2.03
CA SER A 193 -11.33 -12.96 -3.14
C SER A 193 -12.54 -13.84 -2.87
N ASN A 194 -13.65 -13.58 -3.56
CA ASN A 194 -14.81 -14.46 -3.59
C ASN A 194 -14.92 -15.28 -4.88
N ASP A 195 -13.88 -15.30 -5.74
CA ASP A 195 -13.82 -16.14 -6.95
C ASP A 195 -14.13 -17.60 -6.60
N TRP A 196 -14.95 -18.26 -7.41
CA TRP A 196 -15.27 -19.70 -7.32
C TRP A 196 -14.79 -20.44 -8.56
#